data_AF-U1R414-F1
#
_entry.id   AF-U1R414-F1
#
_cell.length_a   1.000
_cell.length_b   1.000
_cell.length_c   1.000
_cell.angle_alpha   90.00
_cell.angle_beta   90.00
_cell.angle_gamma   90.00
#
_symmetry.space_group_name_H-M   'P 1'
#
loop_
_entity.id
_entity.type
_entity.pdbx_description
1 polymer ?
#
loop_
_entity_poly.entity_id
_entity_poly.type
_entity_poly.pdbx_seq_one_letter_code
_entity_poly.pdbx_strand_id
1 'polypeptide(L)'
;MAVWFVSRHPGAIEWIKTQSIHIDHWTTHLDTNQIQPNDVVIGTLPVHLASQVCEKGATFYFLSVNVKPEQRGTELTAQQLVEQGCLLQAFHIEKR
;
A
#
# COMPACT_ATOMS: atom_id res chain seq x y z
N MET A 1 -16.99 4.77 1.40
CA MET A 1 -15.68 5.03 0.81
C MET A 1 -14.79 5.54 1.92
N ALA A 2 -13.90 4.68 2.39
CA ALA A 2 -12.81 5.01 3.30
C ALA A 2 -11.47 4.72 2.62
N VAL A 3 -10.43 5.44 3.04
CA VAL A 3 -9.05 5.26 2.61
C VAL A 3 -8.27 4.56 3.72
N TRP A 4 -7.83 3.35 3.41
CA TRP A 4 -7.03 2.50 4.28
C TRP A 4 -5.56 2.59 3.88
N PHE A 5 -4.69 2.88 4.84
CA PHE A 5 -3.25 2.71 4.67
C PHE A 5 -2.76 1.52 5.48
N VAL A 6 -2.14 0.56 4.79
CA VAL A 6 -1.66 -0.69 5.36
C VAL A 6 -0.15 -0.79 5.23
N SER A 7 0.57 -0.56 6.33
CA SER A 7 2.00 -0.77 6.39
C SER A 7 2.49 -0.83 7.84
N ARG A 8 3.54 -1.61 8.07
CA ARG A 8 4.32 -1.60 9.31
C ARG A 8 5.66 -0.88 9.18
N HIS A 9 6.02 -0.44 7.97
CA HIS A 9 7.33 0.11 7.66
C HIS A 9 7.37 1.62 7.95
N PRO A 10 8.23 2.11 8.86
CA PRO A 10 8.32 3.52 9.21
C PRO A 10 8.53 4.43 8.00
N GLY A 11 9.44 4.05 7.08
CA GLY A 11 9.69 4.86 5.88
C GLY A 11 8.48 4.98 4.96
N ALA A 12 7.67 3.93 4.83
CA ALA A 12 6.43 3.99 4.06
C ALA A 12 5.37 4.88 4.74
N ILE A 13 5.27 4.82 6.07
CA ILE A 13 4.37 5.67 6.88
C ILE A 13 4.78 7.15 6.78
N GLU A 14 6.07 7.43 6.91
CA GLU A 14 6.60 8.79 6.75
C GLU A 14 6.41 9.29 5.31
N TRP A 15 6.71 8.45 4.32
CA TRP A 15 6.56 8.82 2.91
C TRP A 15 5.11 9.12 2.56
N ILE A 16 4.14 8.28 2.94
CA ILE A 16 2.74 8.53 2.61
C ILE A 16 2.19 9.80 3.28
N LYS A 17 2.70 10.17 4.46
CA LYS A 17 2.33 11.43 5.14
C LYS A 17 2.78 12.68 4.38
N THR A 18 3.77 12.55 3.50
CA THR A 18 4.18 13.65 2.61
C THR A 18 3.24 13.80 1.40
N GLN A 19 2.39 12.81 1.13
CA GLN A 19 1.41 12.86 0.06
C GLN A 19 0.15 13.59 0.55
N SER A 20 -0.48 14.37 -0.33
CA SER A 20 -1.74 15.09 -0.04
C SER A 20 -2.96 14.15 -0.10
N ILE A 21 -2.96 13.10 0.72
CA ILE A 21 -4.00 12.06 0.77
C ILE A 21 -4.57 11.99 2.18
N HIS A 22 -5.90 12.08 2.29
CA HIS A 22 -6.58 11.82 3.56
C HIS A 22 -6.68 10.31 3.78
N ILE A 23 -6.22 9.84 4.94
CA ILE A 23 -6.24 8.43 5.33
C ILE A 23 -7.12 8.29 6.57
N ASP A 24 -8.23 7.56 6.43
CA ASP A 24 -9.19 7.31 7.49
C ASP A 24 -8.68 6.24 8.47
N HIS A 25 -8.00 5.22 7.94
CA HIS A 25 -7.56 4.06 8.72
C HIS A 25 -6.08 3.76 8.52
N TRP A 26 -5.33 3.74 9.62
CA TRP A 26 -3.93 3.34 9.64
C TRP A 26 -3.83 1.98 10.32
N THR A 27 -3.41 0.95 9.59
CA THR A 27 -3.26 -0.39 10.17
C THR A 27 -1.97 -1.06 9.71
N THR A 28 -1.44 -1.95 10.53
CA THR A 28 -0.30 -2.81 10.17
C THR A 28 -0.75 -4.11 9.49
N HIS A 29 -2.00 -4.52 9.72
CA HIS A 29 -2.59 -5.75 9.20
C HIS A 29 -4.00 -5.44 8.69
N LEU A 30 -4.29 -5.88 7.47
CA LEU A 30 -5.61 -5.71 6.88
C LEU A 30 -6.47 -6.94 7.14
N ASP A 31 -7.59 -6.74 7.80
CA ASP A 31 -8.71 -7.68 7.77
C ASP A 31 -9.63 -7.30 6.60
N THR A 32 -9.60 -8.10 5.55
CA THR A 32 -10.35 -7.85 4.31
C THR A 32 -11.87 -7.87 4.53
N ASN A 33 -12.36 -8.44 5.65
CA ASN A 33 -13.79 -8.41 5.98
C ASN A 33 -14.33 -7.01 6.27
N GLN A 34 -13.46 -6.07 6.65
CA GLN A 34 -13.84 -4.69 6.96
C GLN A 34 -13.96 -3.83 5.69
N ILE A 35 -13.33 -4.26 4.58
CA ILE A 35 -13.31 -3.53 3.32
C ILE A 35 -14.67 -3.58 2.64
N GLN A 36 -15.17 -2.39 2.29
CA GLN A 36 -16.41 -2.20 1.54
C GLN A 36 -16.12 -1.90 0.07
N PRO A 37 -17.10 -2.15 -0.83
CA PRO A 37 -16.99 -1.70 -2.21
C PRO A 37 -16.73 -0.19 -2.31
N ASN A 38 -15.89 0.19 -3.27
CA ASN A 38 -15.40 1.57 -3.47
C ASN A 38 -14.47 2.12 -2.38
N ASP A 39 -14.05 1.33 -1.40
CA ASP A 39 -12.94 1.73 -0.54
C ASP A 39 -11.62 1.78 -1.32
N VAL A 40 -10.67 2.54 -0.80
CA VAL A 40 -9.31 2.63 -1.34
C VAL A 40 -8.36 2.02 -0.33
N VAL A 41 -7.57 1.03 -0.74
CA VAL A 41 -6.57 0.39 0.10
C VAL A 41 -5.19 0.67 -0.48
N ILE A 42 -4.37 1.38 0.28
CA ILE A 42 -3.03 1.81 -0.07
C ILE A 42 -2.04 1.04 0.80
N GLY A 43 -1.07 0.34 0.21
CA GLY A 43 -0.06 -0.33 1.04
C GLY A 43 0.72 -1.44 0.37
N THR A 44 1.57 -2.08 1.17
CA THR A 44 2.29 -3.30 0.78
C THR A 44 1.55 -4.49 1.38
N LEU A 45 0.70 -5.12 0.57
CA LEU A 45 -0.09 -6.28 0.98
C LEU A 45 0.47 -7.58 0.39
N PRO A 46 0.35 -8.71 1.11
CA PRO A 46 0.41 -10.03 0.49
C PRO A 46 -0.56 -10.10 -0.69
N VAL A 47 -0.10 -10.68 -1.81
CA VAL A 47 -0.87 -10.74 -3.08
C VAL A 47 -2.26 -11.35 -2.89
N HIS A 48 -2.39 -12.36 -2.03
CA HIS A 48 -3.66 -13.03 -1.74
C HIS A 48 -4.66 -12.16 -0.93
N LEU A 49 -4.19 -11.14 -0.20
CA LEU A 49 -5.06 -10.15 0.46
C LEU A 49 -5.44 -9.05 -0.52
N ALA A 50 -4.48 -8.58 -1.32
CA ALA A 50 -4.75 -7.60 -2.36
C ALA A 50 -5.78 -8.10 -3.38
N SER A 51 -5.76 -9.39 -3.72
CA SER A 51 -6.78 -9.99 -4.58
C SER A 51 -8.18 -9.93 -3.94
N GLN A 52 -8.30 -10.14 -2.63
CA GLN A 52 -9.58 -10.07 -1.92
C GLN A 52 -10.11 -8.64 -1.83
N VAL A 53 -9.21 -7.65 -1.75
CA VAL A 53 -9.58 -6.23 -1.85
C VAL A 53 -10.21 -5.96 -3.23
N CYS A 54 -9.54 -6.40 -4.31
CA CYS A 54 -10.06 -6.23 -5.67
C CYS A 54 -11.40 -6.98 -5.87
N GLU A 55 -11.52 -8.21 -5.35
CA GLU A 55 -12.74 -9.02 -5.42
C GLU A 55 -13.93 -8.34 -4.72
N LYS A 56 -13.69 -7.58 -3.65
CA LYS A 56 -14.71 -6.80 -2.93
C LYS A 56 -15.12 -5.52 -3.66
N GLY A 57 -14.56 -5.22 -4.83
CA GLY A 57 -14.83 -3.98 -5.57
C GLY A 57 -14.17 -2.75 -4.95
N ALA A 58 -13.15 -2.94 -4.10
CA ALA A 58 -12.31 -1.85 -3.61
C ALA A 58 -11.10 -1.65 -4.54
N THR A 59 -10.55 -0.44 -4.54
CA THR A 59 -9.37 -0.10 -5.34
C THR A 59 -8.10 -0.31 -4.53
N PHE A 60 -7.19 -1.11 -5.05
CA PHE A 60 -5.89 -1.36 -4.42
C PHE A 60 -4.79 -0.51 -5.07
N TYR A 61 -4.08 0.27 -4.25
CA TYR A 61 -2.86 0.97 -4.61
C TYR A 61 -1.67 0.36 -3.87
N PHE A 62 -0.61 0.04 -4.62
CA PHE A 62 0.67 -0.40 -4.08
C PHE A 62 1.67 0.77 -4.04
N LEU A 63 2.58 0.73 -3.07
CA LEU A 63 3.75 1.61 -3.04
C LEU A 63 4.81 1.01 -3.97
N SER A 64 4.73 1.34 -5.24
CA SER A 64 5.67 0.89 -6.27
C SER A 64 6.99 1.62 -6.11
N VAL A 65 8.05 0.89 -5.80
CA VAL A 65 9.40 1.43 -5.64
C VAL A 65 10.41 0.54 -6.37
N ASN A 66 11.38 1.17 -7.05
CA ASN A 66 12.45 0.44 -7.71
C ASN A 66 13.59 0.13 -6.72
N VAL A 67 13.46 -0.99 -6.01
CA VAL A 67 14.45 -1.43 -5.03
C VAL A 67 15.66 -2.06 -5.73
N LYS A 68 16.82 -1.43 -5.59
CA LYS A 68 18.10 -1.96 -6.12
C LYS A 68 18.45 -3.30 -5.46
N PRO A 69 19.15 -4.22 -6.14
CA PRO A 69 19.49 -5.53 -5.59
C PRO A 69 20.14 -5.49 -4.20
N GLU A 70 21.01 -4.52 -3.96
CA GLU A 70 21.77 -4.35 -2.71
C GLU A 70 20.89 -3.84 -1.55
N GLN A 71 19.71 -3.31 -1.87
CA GLN A 71 18.75 -2.74 -0.93
C GLN A 71 17.57 -3.70 -0.66
N ARG A 72 17.56 -4.88 -1.29
CA ARG A 72 16.52 -5.88 -1.04
C ARG A 72 16.69 -6.47 0.37
N GLY A 73 15.57 -6.65 1.06
CA GLY A 73 15.55 -7.20 2.42
C GLY A 73 15.91 -6.19 3.52
N THR A 74 16.16 -4.93 3.17
CA THR A 74 16.36 -3.85 4.14
C THR A 74 15.12 -2.96 4.23
N GLU A 75 14.97 -2.27 5.36
CA GLU A 75 13.92 -1.27 5.54
C GLU A 75 14.39 0.07 4.97
N LEU A 76 13.64 0.60 3.99
CA LEU A 76 13.94 1.87 3.34
C LEU A 76 13.33 3.04 4.13
N THR A 77 14.09 4.11 4.27
CA THR A 77 13.63 5.40 4.81
C THR A 77 12.74 6.14 3.81
N ALA A 78 11.94 7.10 4.27
CA ALA A 78 11.13 7.94 3.37
C ALA A 78 11.98 8.67 2.33
N GLN A 79 13.16 9.16 2.69
CA GLN A 79 14.08 9.81 1.76
C GLN A 79 14.54 8.84 0.67
N GLN A 80 14.92 7.61 1.04
CA GLN A 80 15.31 6.59 0.06
C GLN A 80 14.14 6.19 -0.86
N LEU A 81 12.91 6.15 -0.33
CA LEU A 81 11.72 5.94 -1.16
C LEU A 81 11.54 7.07 -2.18
N VAL A 82 11.75 8.32 -1.80
CA VAL A 82 11.74 9.46 -2.76
C VAL A 82 12.84 9.31 -3.80
N GLU A 83 14.08 9.04 -3.39
CA GLU A 83 15.24 8.88 -4.28
C GLU A 83 15.06 7.73 -5.29
N GLN A 84 14.34 6.68 -4.90
CA GLN A 84 14.02 5.53 -5.76
C GLN A 84 12.76 5.71 -6.60
N GLY A 85 12.15 6.91 -6.57
CA GLY A 85 10.95 7.21 -7.36
C GLY A 85 9.72 6.42 -6.89
N CYS A 86 9.57 6.21 -5.58
CA CYS A 86 8.39 5.59 -5.00
C CYS A 86 7.13 6.33 -5.45
N LEU A 87 6.12 5.58 -5.88
CA LEU A 87 4.85 6.11 -6.38
C LEU A 87 3.70 5.20 -5.98
N LEU A 88 2.49 5.77 -5.90
CA LEU A 88 1.28 4.99 -5.74
C LEU A 88 0.78 4.51 -7.09
N GLN A 89 0.64 3.20 -7.26
CA GLN A 89 0.14 2.59 -8.49
C GLN A 89 -1.05 1.70 -8.20
N ALA A 90 -2.14 1.90 -8.94
CA ALA A 90 -3.31 1.04 -8.86
C ALA A 90 -3.02 -0.31 -9.52
N PHE A 91 -3.44 -1.39 -8.87
CA PHE A 91 -3.36 -2.74 -9.42
C PHE A 91 -4.71 -3.45 -9.30
N HIS A 92 -5.03 -4.23 -10.33
CA HIS A 92 -6.10 -5.23 -10.27
C HIS A 92 -5.45 -6.60 -10.14
N ILE A 93 -5.79 -7.32 -9.07
CA ILE A 93 -5.19 -8.62 -8.74
C ILE A 93 -6.31 -9.63 -8.61
N GLU A 94 -6.16 -10.75 -9.32
CA GLU A 94 -7.14 -11.84 -9.37
C GLU A 94 -6.42 -13.17 -9.12
N LYS A 95 -7.02 -14.04 -8.29
CA LYS A 95 -6.52 -15.41 -8.11
C LYS A 95 -6.96 -16.24 -9.33
N ARG A 96 -6.04 -17.03 -9.88
CA ARG A 96 -6.30 -17.94 -11.00
C ARG A 96 -6.24 -19.40 -10.56
#